data_AF-A0A349HDW9-F1
#
_entry.id   AF-A0A349HDW9-F1
#
_cell.length_a   1.000
_cell.length_b   1.000
_cell.length_c   1.000
_cell.angle_alpha   90.00
_cell.angle_beta   90.00
_cell.angle_gamma   90.00
#
_symmetry.space_group_name_H-M   'P 1'
#
loop_
_entity.id
_entity.type
_entity.pdbx_description
1 polymer ?
#
loop_
_entity_poly.entity_id
_entity_poly.type
_entity_poly.pdbx_seq_one_letter_code
_entity_poly.pdbx_strand_id
1 'polypeptide(L)'
;ECLQSWKDKGRWSPSITEFHAAMDAPASCQANFKDLRIRIIEPAVKELREKDNLAVEWEPKKAGRKVTGLMFKFKPEPQGKLDL
;
A
#
# COMPACT_ATOMS: atom_id res chain seq x y z
N GLU A 1 8.22 -3.81 -8.82
CA GLU A 1 9.41 -3.83 -7.93
C GLU A 1 9.46 -2.73 -6.86
N CYS A 2 8.61 -1.69 -6.90
CA CYS A 2 8.72 -0.56 -5.97
C CYS A 2 8.33 -0.83 -4.50
N LEU A 3 7.35 -1.68 -4.21
CA LEU A 3 6.89 -1.92 -2.83
C LEU A 3 7.84 -2.81 -2.02
N GLN A 4 8.58 -3.71 -2.68
CA GLN A 4 9.52 -4.62 -2.03
C GLN A 4 10.72 -3.89 -1.42
N SER A 5 11.14 -2.75 -1.99
CA SER A 5 12.27 -1.95 -1.50
C SER A 5 12.02 -1.31 -0.12
N TRP A 6 10.76 -1.23 0.34
CA TRP A 6 10.40 -0.60 1.61
C TRP A 6 10.10 -1.60 2.74
N LYS A 7 10.17 -2.90 2.47
CA LYS A 7 9.95 -3.96 3.47
C LYS A 7 10.88 -3.84 4.67
N ASP A 8 12.11 -3.41 4.44
CA ASP A 8 13.15 -3.31 5.47
C ASP A 8 13.03 -2.04 6.35
N LYS A 9 12.40 -0.97 5.82
CA LYS A 9 12.29 0.32 6.53
C LYS A 9 11.10 0.39 7.51
N GLY A 10 10.24 -0.62 7.55
CA GLY A 10 9.08 -0.72 8.46
C GLY A 10 7.94 0.28 8.23
N ARG A 11 8.18 1.42 7.57
CA ARG A 11 7.14 2.43 7.28
C ARG A 11 7.43 3.17 5.98
N TRP A 12 6.38 3.45 5.21
CA TRP A 12 6.46 4.24 3.99
C TRP A 12 5.30 5.22 3.93
N SER A 13 5.56 6.51 3.80
CA SER A 13 4.53 7.54 3.81
C SER A 13 4.65 8.51 2.63
N PRO A 14 4.36 8.04 1.40
CA PRO A 14 4.39 8.89 0.21
C PRO A 14 3.19 9.84 0.16
N SER A 15 3.36 11.00 -0.47
CA SER A 15 2.21 11.76 -0.98
C SER A 15 1.47 10.97 -2.07
N ILE A 16 0.23 11.36 -2.37
CA ILE A 16 -0.57 10.63 -3.36
C ILE A 16 0.10 10.68 -4.74
N THR A 17 0.71 11.81 -5.09
CA THR A 17 1.48 12.00 -6.33
C THR A 17 2.73 11.12 -6.37
N GLU A 18 3.49 11.06 -5.28
CA GLU A 18 4.65 10.17 -5.18
C GLU A 18 4.25 8.70 -5.28
N PHE A 19 3.13 8.31 -4.66
CA PHE A 19 2.62 6.95 -4.77
C PHE A 19 2.23 6.60 -6.21
N HIS A 20 1.58 7.53 -6.91
CA HIS A 20 1.24 7.33 -8.32
C HIS A 20 2.48 7.14 -9.19
N ALA A 21 3.52 7.96 -8.98
CA ALA A 21 4.78 7.82 -9.69
C ALA A 21 5.50 6.51 -9.34
N ALA A 22 5.52 6.13 -8.05
CA ALA A 22 6.16 4.90 -7.59
C ALA A 22 5.46 3.63 -8.11
N MET A 23 4.15 3.66 -8.30
CA MET A 23 3.37 2.51 -8.77
C MET A 23 3.07 2.54 -10.28
N ASP A 24 3.59 3.53 -11.00
CA ASP A 24 3.25 3.80 -12.41
C ASP A 24 1.72 3.77 -12.64
N ALA A 25 0.98 4.42 -11.73
CA ALA A 25 -0.47 4.30 -11.71
C ALA A 25 -1.09 4.97 -12.94
N PRO A 26 -1.96 4.29 -13.71
CA PRO A 26 -2.58 4.86 -14.89
C PRO A 26 -3.46 6.06 -14.53
N ALA A 27 -3.62 7.01 -15.46
CA ALA A 27 -4.36 8.26 -15.24
C ALA A 27 -5.80 8.03 -14.72
N SER A 28 -6.43 6.91 -15.10
CA SER A 28 -7.76 6.50 -14.58
C SER A 28 -7.76 6.25 -13.07
N CYS A 29 -6.68 5.69 -12.52
CA CYS A 29 -6.50 5.48 -11.08
C CYS A 29 -6.07 6.77 -10.36
N GLN A 30 -5.43 7.71 -11.07
CA GLN A 30 -5.09 9.04 -10.52
C GLN A 30 -6.35 9.90 -10.33
N ALA A 31 -7.33 9.77 -11.24
CA ALA A 31 -8.59 10.49 -11.15
C ALA A 31 -9.47 10.03 -9.98
N ASN A 32 -9.37 8.76 -9.58
CA ASN A 32 -10.23 8.19 -8.54
C ASN A 32 -9.45 7.31 -7.56
N PHE A 33 -9.38 7.78 -6.30
CA PHE A 33 -8.71 7.03 -5.23
C PHE A 33 -9.33 5.64 -4.99
N LYS A 34 -10.63 5.47 -5.26
CA LYS A 34 -11.29 4.16 -5.14
C LYS A 34 -10.68 3.14 -6.10
N ASP A 35 -10.44 3.52 -7.36
CA ASP A 35 -9.83 2.64 -8.35
C ASP A 35 -8.37 2.33 -8.00
N LEU A 36 -7.61 3.34 -7.56
CA LEU A 36 -6.24 3.14 -7.05
C LEU A 36 -6.20 2.11 -5.91
N ARG A 37 -7.12 2.25 -4.95
CA ARG A 37 -7.21 1.33 -3.81
C ARG A 37 -7.46 -0.10 -4.27
N ILE A 38 -8.50 -0.32 -5.06
CA ILE A 38 -8.97 -1.68 -5.41
C ILE A 38 -8.00 -2.35 -6.39
N ARG A 39 -7.44 -1.59 -7.34
CA ARG A 39 -6.62 -2.15 -8.42
C ARG A 39 -5.14 -2.23 -8.09
N ILE A 40 -4.64 -1.41 -7.17
CA ILE A 40 -3.20 -1.32 -6.87
C ILE A 40 -2.93 -1.66 -5.41
N ILE A 41 -3.57 -0.96 -4.47
CA ILE A 41 -3.23 -1.10 -3.05
C ILE A 41 -3.64 -2.47 -2.50
N GLU A 42 -4.91 -2.86 -2.70
CA GLU A 42 -5.45 -4.13 -2.19
C GLU A 42 -4.72 -5.37 -2.74
N PRO A 43 -4.47 -5.52 -4.05
CA PRO A 43 -3.73 -6.68 -4.57
C PRO A 43 -2.28 -6.69 -4.09
N ALA A 44 -1.62 -5.53 -3.99
CA ALA A 44 -0.26 -5.47 -3.50
C ALA A 44 -0.14 -5.84 -2.01
N VAL A 45 -1.07 -5.36 -1.17
CA VAL A 45 -1.14 -5.75 0.25
C VAL A 45 -1.42 -7.24 0.39
N LYS A 46 -2.32 -7.79 -0.45
CA LYS A 46 -2.61 -9.22 -0.47
C LYS A 46 -1.38 -10.05 -0.83
N GLU A 47 -0.66 -9.68 -1.89
CA GLU A 47 0.58 -10.36 -2.27
C GLU A 47 1.64 -10.33 -1.17
N LEU A 48 1.85 -9.17 -0.52
CA LEU A 48 2.82 -9.03 0.57
C LEU A 48 2.46 -9.90 1.79
N ARG A 49 1.16 -10.05 2.04
CA ARG A 49 0.69 -10.91 3.13
C ARG A 49 0.85 -12.40 2.80
N GLU A 50 0.48 -12.81 1.60
CA GLU A 50 0.50 -14.22 1.18
C GLU A 50 1.91 -14.74 0.88
N LYS A 51 2.75 -13.94 0.21
CA LYS A 51 4.09 -14.38 -0.22
C LYS A 51 5.17 -14.11 0.80
N ASP A 52 5.06 -13.01 1.55
CA ASP A 52 6.15 -12.52 2.40
C ASP A 52 5.83 -12.56 3.90
N ASN A 53 4.66 -13.08 4.30
CA ASN A 53 4.21 -13.13 5.70
C ASN A 53 4.36 -11.77 6.42
N LEU A 54 4.08 -10.69 5.68
CA LEU A 54 4.15 -9.32 6.20
C LEU A 54 2.74 -8.78 6.42
N ALA A 55 2.46 -8.36 7.65
CA ALA A 55 1.26 -7.60 7.96
C ALA A 55 1.45 -6.17 7.48
N VAL A 56 0.77 -5.82 6.38
CA VAL A 56 0.80 -4.47 5.80
C VAL A 56 -0.47 -3.73 6.19
N GLU A 57 -0.34 -2.78 7.10
CA GLU A 57 -1.41 -1.84 7.45
C GLU A 57 -1.22 -0.57 6.62
N TRP A 58 -2.30 0.00 6.10
CA TRP A 58 -2.22 1.26 5.38
C TRP A 58 -3.40 2.17 5.67
N GLU A 59 -3.13 3.47 5.69
CA GLU A 59 -4.12 4.50 6.03
C GLU A 59 -4.00 5.68 5.05
N PRO A 60 -5.11 6.17 4.47
CA PRO A 60 -5.09 7.36 3.64
C PRO A 60 -4.98 8.62 4.49
N LYS A 61 -3.99 9.47 4.19
CA LYS A 61 -3.88 10.81 4.77
C LYS A 61 -4.83 11.74 4.04
N LYS A 62 -5.81 12.29 4.77
CA LYS A 62 -6.81 13.21 4.22
C LYS A 62 -6.50 14.65 4.63
N ALA A 63 -6.66 15.58 3.70
CA ALA A 63 -6.75 17.01 3.97
C ALA A 63 -8.15 17.48 3.57
N GLY A 64 -9.03 17.63 4.57
CA GLY A 64 -10.45 17.87 4.33
C GLY A 64 -11.10 16.69 3.60
N ARG A 65 -11.70 16.96 2.43
CA ARG A 65 -12.39 15.94 1.61
C ARG A 65 -11.47 15.16 0.67
N LYS A 66 -10.22 15.60 0.47
CA LYS A 66 -9.28 14.99 -0.49
C LYS A 66 -8.24 14.14 0.23
N VAL A 67 -7.85 13.02 -0.38
CA VAL A 67 -6.69 12.22 0.05
C VAL A 67 -5.44 12.88 -0.52
N THR A 68 -4.49 13.24 0.34
CA THR A 68 -3.23 13.91 -0.05
C THR A 68 -2.02 13.00 0.04
N GLY A 69 -2.13 11.87 0.74
CA GLY A 69 -1.04 10.91 0.87
C GLY A 69 -1.50 9.58 1.42
N LEU A 70 -0.55 8.66 1.51
CA LEU A 70 -0.74 7.33 2.05
C LEU A 70 0.30 7.07 3.13
N MET A 71 -0.07 6.29 4.13
CA MET A 71 0.85 5.81 5.14
C MET A 71 0.72 4.30 5.21
N PHE A 72 1.81 3.61 4.86
CA PHE A 72 1.99 2.18 4.99
C PHE A 72 2.85 1.88 6.21
N LYS A 73 2.43 0.89 6.98
CA LYS A 73 3.15 0.31 8.11
C LYS A 73 3.34 -1.16 7.78
N PHE A 74 4.59 -1.58 7.68
CA PHE A 74 4.96 -2.97 7.45
C PHE A 74 5.38 -3.54 8.80
N LYS A 75 4.67 -4.54 9.28
CA LYS A 75 5.05 -5.29 10.46
C LYS A 75 5.39 -6.72 10.01
N PRO A 76 6.50 -7.30 10.48
CA PRO A 76 6.68 -8.74 10.37
C PRO A 76 5.48 -9.37 11.07
N GLU A 77 4.68 -10.16 10.35
CA GLU A 77 3.57 -10.86 10.99
C GLU A 77 4.22 -11.92 11.90
N PRO A 78 4.08 -11.85 13.23
CA PRO A 78 4.58 -12.92 14.10
C PRO A 78 3.64 -14.11 13.90
N GLN A 79 3.87 -14.88 12.83
CA GLN A 79 3.29 -16.18 12.47
C GLN A 79 1.92 -16.51 13.07
N GLY A 80 0.87 -16.60 12.23
CA GLY A 80 -0.43 -16.99 12.74
C GLY A 80 -1.49 -17.42 11.73
N LYS A 81 -1.14 -18.10 10.65
CA LYS A 81 -2.09 -19.05 10.04
C LYS A 81 -1.44 -20.42 9.87
N LEU A 82 -1.73 -21.28 10.85
CA LEU A 82 -2.02 -22.68 10.52
C LEU A 82 -3.26 -22.62 9.61
N ASP A 83 -3.07 -22.88 8.32
CA ASP A 83 -4.15 -23.45 7.52
C ASP A 83 -4.32 -24.89 8.01
N LEU A 84 -5.44 -25.15 8.69
CA LEU A 84 -5.88 -26.46 9.18
C LEU A 84 -6.99 -26.99 8.27
#